data_AF-A0A7W3TA31-F1
#
_entry.id   AF-A0A7W3TA31-F1
#
_cell.length_a   1.000
_cell.length_b   1.000
_cell.length_c   1.000
_cell.angle_alpha   90.00
_cell.angle_beta   90.00
_cell.angle_gamma   90.00
#
_symmetry.space_group_name_H-M   'P 1'
#
loop_
_entity.id
_entity.type
_entity.pdbx_description
1 polymer ?
#
loop_
_entity_poly.entity_id
_entity_poly.type
_entity_poly.pdbx_seq_one_letter_code
_entity_poly.pdbx_strand_id
1 'polypeptide(L)' 'PGQVEEVETLGGRPGRLMIVISRTFRAGSLPVETADLVVPADRYRIAYHLPVR' A
#
# COMPACT_ATOMS: atom_id res chain seq x y z
N PRO A 1 -6.58 -7.28 8.48
CA PRO A 1 -6.95 -8.17 7.34
C PRO A 1 -7.44 -7.29 6.18
N GLY A 2 -7.26 -7.70 4.92
CA GLY A 2 -7.72 -6.91 3.77
C GLY A 2 -9.25 -6.76 3.75
N GLN A 3 -9.75 -5.65 3.19
CA GLN A 3 -11.20 -5.48 3.00
C GLN A 3 -11.71 -6.47 1.95
N VAL A 4 -13.01 -6.82 2.01
CA VAL A 4 -13.59 -7.82 1.10
C VAL A 4 -13.38 -7.44 -0.36
N GLU A 5 -13.71 -6.19 -0.73
CA GLU A 5 -13.57 -5.69 -2.10
C GLU A 5 -12.11 -5.72 -2.59
N GLU A 6 -11.15 -5.31 -1.76
CA GLU A 6 -9.73 -5.36 -2.09
C GLU A 6 -9.25 -6.80 -2.30
N VAL A 7 -9.67 -7.71 -1.42
CA VAL A 7 -9.32 -9.13 -1.48
C VAL A 7 -9.87 -9.74 -2.77
N GLU A 8 -11.12 -9.48 -3.11
CA GLU A 8 -11.77 -10.02 -4.32
C GLU A 8 -11.11 -9.47 -5.59
N THR A 9 -10.92 -8.15 -5.66
CA THR A 9 -10.30 -7.47 -6.81
C THR A 9 -8.88 -7.99 -7.07
N LEU A 10 -8.14 -8.32 -6.01
CA LEU A 10 -6.76 -8.82 -6.10
C LEU A 10 -6.66 -10.36 -6.17
N GLY A 11 -7.78 -11.07 -6.32
CA GLY A 11 -7.82 -12.53 -6.46
C GLY A 11 -7.40 -13.28 -5.19
N GLY A 12 -7.70 -12.71 -4.03
CA GLY A 12 -7.42 -13.28 -2.71
C GLY A 12 -8.56 -14.13 -2.15
N ARG A 13 -8.30 -14.70 -0.96
CA ARG A 13 -9.29 -15.41 -0.16
C ARG A 13 -9.60 -14.57 1.08
N PRO A 14 -10.80 -14.65 1.66
CA PRO A 14 -11.13 -13.98 2.91
C PRO A 14 -10.07 -14.25 3.98
N GLY A 15 -9.69 -13.21 4.73
CA GLY A 15 -8.65 -13.30 5.76
C GLY A 15 -7.21 -13.24 5.24
N ARG A 16 -6.98 -13.16 3.92
CA ARG A 16 -5.63 -12.90 3.35
C ARG A 16 -5.07 -11.58 3.88
N LEU A 17 -3.79 -11.59 4.24
CA LEU A 17 -3.07 -10.40 4.69
C LEU A 17 -2.68 -9.53 3.51
N MET A 18 -2.84 -8.22 3.67
CA MET A 18 -2.47 -7.19 2.70
C MET A 18 -1.48 -6.23 3.35
N ILE A 19 -0.64 -5.61 2.54
CA ILE A 19 0.18 -4.46 2.92
C ILE A 19 -0.54 -3.22 2.39
N VAL A 20 -0.68 -2.20 3.24
CA VAL A 20 -1.25 -0.90 2.87
C VAL A 20 -0.18 0.17 3.06
N ILE A 21 0.13 0.92 1.99
CA ILE A 21 0.96 2.12 2.08
C ILE A 21 0.05 3.33 1.95
N SER A 22 -0.15 4.05 3.06
CA SER A 22 -0.76 5.38 3.04
C SER A 22 0.30 6.39 2.61
N ARG A 23 0.13 6.98 1.43
CA ARG A 23 1.09 7.91 0.83
C ARG A 23 0.40 9.23 0.53
N THR A 24 1.05 10.32 0.93
CA THR A 24 0.65 11.68 0.59
C THR A 24 1.81 12.37 -0.11
N PHE A 25 1.63 12.78 -1.37
CA PHE A 25 2.59 13.65 -2.05
C PHE A 25 2.37 15.11 -1.67
N ARG A 26 3.47 15.85 -1.58
CA ARG A 26 3.47 17.27 -1.20
C ARG A 26 4.30 18.11 -2.18
N ALA A 27 3.81 19.31 -2.48
CA ALA A 27 4.55 20.38 -3.13
C ALA A 27 4.92 21.42 -2.07
N GLY A 28 6.14 21.32 -1.52
CA GLY A 28 6.50 22.02 -0.30
C GLY A 28 5.70 21.49 0.90
N SER A 29 5.03 22.38 1.65
CA SER A 29 4.14 21.99 2.74
C SER A 29 2.73 21.59 2.27
N LEU A 30 2.33 21.95 1.04
CA LEU A 30 0.98 21.70 0.52
C LEU A 30 0.82 20.23 0.12
N PRO A 31 -0.12 19.46 0.71
CA PRO A 31 -0.48 18.15 0.20
C PRO A 31 -1.23 18.30 -1.14
N VAL A 32 -0.78 17.55 -2.15
CA VAL A 32 -1.32 17.64 -3.51
C VAL A 32 -1.99 16.36 -3.98
N GLU A 33 -1.66 15.23 -3.36
CA GLU A 33 -2.32 13.96 -3.61
C GLU A 33 -2.19 13.08 -2.37
N THR A 34 -3.18 12.22 -2.15
CA THR A 34 -3.11 11.17 -1.14
C THR A 34 -3.79 9.91 -1.64
N ALA A 35 -3.22 8.74 -1.31
CA ALA A 35 -3.77 7.45 -1.69
C ALA A 35 -3.34 6.35 -0.70
N ASP A 36 -4.21 5.35 -0.55
CA ASP A 36 -3.87 4.07 0.06
C ASP A 36 -3.56 3.06 -1.05
N LEU A 37 -2.33 2.56 -1.05
CA LEU A 37 -1.86 1.55 -2.00
C LEU A 37 -1.92 0.18 -1.32
N VAL A 38 -2.78 -0.71 -1.81
CA VAL A 38 -3.03 -2.03 -1.22
C VAL A 38 -2.43 -3.14 -2.08
N VAL A 39 -1.59 -4.01 -1.50
CA VAL A 39 -0.98 -5.15 -2.19
C VAL A 39 -1.04 -6.46 -1.37
N PRO A 40 -1.09 -7.64 -2.00
CA PRO A 40 -1.04 -8.93 -1.29
C PRO A 40 0.31 -9.19 -0.62
N ALA A 41 0.28 -9.40 0.70
CA ALA A 41 1.49 -9.51 1.53
C ALA A 41 2.35 -10.76 1.26
N ASP A 42 1.74 -11.80 0.68
CA ASP A 42 2.39 -13.07 0.35
C ASP A 42 3.01 -13.09 -1.05
N ARG A 43 2.68 -12.11 -1.91
CA ARG A 43 3.22 -12.01 -3.28
C ARG A 43 4.21 -10.87 -3.46
N TYR A 44 4.03 -9.78 -2.71
CA TYR A 44 4.79 -8.55 -2.90
C TYR A 44 5.53 -8.14 -1.64
N ARG A 45 6.62 -7.39 -1.83
CA ARG A 45 7.37 -6.74 -0.76
C ARG A 45 7.47 -5.26 -1.07
N ILE A 46 7.44 -4.43 -0.04
CA ILE A 46 7.72 -3.00 -0.17
C ILE A 46 9.20 -2.80 0.07
N ALA A 47 9.89 -2.20 -0.89
CA ALA A 47 11.32 -1.94 -0.83
C ALA A 47 11.58 -0.44 -0.90
N TYR A 48 12.41 0.05 0.02
CA TYR A 48 12.93 1.41 0.02
C TYR A 48 14.45 1.36 -0.04
N HIS A 49 15.05 2.18 -0.88
CA HIS A 49 16.49 2.44 -0.85
C HIS A 49 16.69 3.87 -0.34
N LEU A 50 17.39 3.99 0.78
CA LEU A 50 17.64 5.26 1.46
C LEU A 50 19.13 5.57 1.42
N PRO A 51 19.55 6.84 1.22
CA PRO A 51 20.96 7.20 1.24
C PRO A 51 21.56 6.96 2.63
N VAL A 52 22.74 6.35 2.69
CA VAL A 52 23.56 6.27 3.91
C VAL A 52 24.42 7.54 3.97
N ARG A 53 24.39 8.25 5.09
CA ARG A 53 25.19 9.46 5.34
C ARG A 53 26.21 9.19 6.44
#